data_AF-A0A397BAR3-F1
#
_entry.id   AF-A0A397BAR3-F1
#
_cell.length_a   1.000
_cell.length_b   1.000
_cell.length_c   1.000
_cell.angle_alpha   90.00
_cell.angle_beta   90.00
_cell.angle_gamma   90.00
#
_symmetry.space_group_name_H-M   'P 1'
#
loop_
_entity.id
_entity.type
_entity.pdbx_description
1 polymer ?
#
loop_
_entity_poly.entity_id
_entity_poly.type
_entity_poly.pdbx_seq_one_letter_code
_entity_poly.pdbx_strand_id
1 'polypeptide(L)'
;MDERCSALEQEEAWKENEISKAARGIRYYQVDSAASIKRVICTQCNQSNPVTDVDLENLSLDCSECDTTLDLTDPDRIVTVSTKNHPEVAQMQYLHQLQQRQRELAMAAQGTPLQPQAPSYAQQLEALMTRPLPSSLSNLVAAAAAAPYPPRTCLY
;
A
#
# COMPACT_ATOMS: atom_id res chain seq x y z
N MET A 1 24.74 -28.42 -34.39
CA MET A 1 25.46 -28.51 -33.12
C MET A 1 24.38 -28.59 -32.06
N ASP A 2 23.98 -29.80 -31.67
CA ASP A 2 23.10 -29.97 -30.52
C ASP A 2 23.93 -29.64 -29.27
N GLU A 3 23.79 -28.42 -28.76
CA GLU A 3 24.23 -28.05 -27.42
C GLU A 3 23.44 -28.91 -26.43
N ARG A 4 23.90 -30.16 -26.23
CA ARG A 4 23.39 -31.02 -25.17
C ARG A 4 23.78 -30.35 -23.86
N CYS A 5 22.81 -29.80 -23.14
CA CYS A 5 22.97 -29.41 -21.75
C CYS A 5 23.70 -30.53 -21.01
N SER A 6 24.74 -30.15 -20.26
CA SER A 6 25.42 -31.08 -19.37
C SER A 6 24.42 -31.68 -18.39
N ALA A 7 24.65 -32.91 -17.95
CA ALA A 7 23.76 -33.58 -16.98
C ALA A 7 23.58 -32.73 -15.70
N LEU A 8 24.61 -31.96 -15.33
CA LEU A 8 24.57 -31.02 -14.21
C LEU A 8 23.63 -29.83 -14.47
N GLU A 9 23.72 -29.21 -15.64
CA GLU A 9 22.83 -28.09 -16.03
C GLU A 9 21.37 -28.55 -16.13
N GLN A 10 21.15 -29.79 -16.57
CA GLN A 10 19.82 -30.37 -16.65
C GLN A 10 19.22 -30.63 -15.26
N GLU A 11 20.03 -31.09 -14.30
CA GLU A 11 19.59 -31.30 -12.91
C GLU A 11 19.28 -29.96 -12.22
N GLU A 12 20.12 -28.94 -12.43
CA GLU A 12 19.88 -27.58 -11.91
C GLU A 12 18.59 -26.99 -12.48
N ALA A 13 18.38 -27.11 -13.79
CA ALA A 13 17.15 -26.65 -14.44
C ALA A 13 15.91 -27.39 -13.92
N TRP A 14 16.02 -28.69 -13.62
CA TRP A 14 14.94 -29.46 -13.01
C TRP A 14 14.61 -28.95 -11.60
N LYS A 15 15.62 -28.73 -10.76
CA LYS A 15 15.43 -28.18 -9.41
C LYS A 15 14.81 -26.79 -9.46
N GLU A 16 15.28 -25.91 -10.34
CA GLU A 16 14.72 -24.57 -10.52
C GLU A 16 13.26 -24.63 -10.99
N ASN A 17 12.91 -25.59 -11.85
CA ASN A 17 11.53 -25.79 -12.31
C ASN A 17 10.58 -26.24 -11.20
N GLU A 18 11.00 -27.22 -10.38
CA GLU A 18 10.23 -27.69 -9.22
C GLU A 18 10.04 -26.56 -8.20
N ILE A 19 11.10 -25.79 -7.94
CA ILE A 19 11.06 -24.58 -7.11
C ILE A 19 10.02 -23.58 -7.66
N SER A 20 10.05 -23.32 -8.96
CA SER A 20 9.11 -22.39 -9.61
C SER A 20 7.65 -22.88 -9.54
N LYS A 21 7.42 -24.19 -9.67
CA LYS A 21 6.08 -24.78 -9.47
C LYS A 21 5.61 -24.64 -8.02
N ALA A 22 6.49 -24.86 -7.05
CA ALA A 22 6.16 -24.73 -5.63
C ALA A 22 5.78 -23.28 -5.27
N ALA A 23 6.41 -22.29 -5.90
CA ALA A 23 6.09 -20.87 -5.70
C ALA A 23 4.70 -20.45 -6.20
N ARG A 24 4.04 -21.26 -7.05
CA ARG A 24 2.74 -20.92 -7.63
C ARG A 24 1.67 -20.76 -6.56
N GLY A 25 0.89 -19.70 -6.67
CA GLY A 25 -0.24 -19.42 -5.77
C GLY A 25 0.17 -19.00 -4.35
N ILE A 26 1.47 -18.78 -4.09
CA ILE A 26 1.89 -18.12 -2.84
C ILE A 26 1.44 -16.68 -2.89
N ARG A 27 0.69 -16.26 -1.86
CA ARG A 27 0.35 -14.85 -1.70
C ARG A 27 1.57 -14.13 -1.15
N TYR A 28 1.98 -13.05 -1.80
CA TYR A 28 3.22 -12.32 -1.54
C TYR A 28 3.37 -11.83 -0.08
N TYR A 29 2.28 -11.65 0.66
CA TYR A 29 2.30 -11.27 2.09
C TYR A 29 2.57 -12.45 3.04
N GLN A 30 2.54 -13.68 2.54
CA GLN A 30 2.77 -14.88 3.36
C GLN A 30 4.26 -15.21 3.52
N VAL A 31 5.12 -14.68 2.64
CA VAL A 31 6.57 -14.89 2.65
C VAL A 31 7.25 -13.59 3.07
N ASP A 32 7.42 -13.34 4.36
CA ASP A 32 8.22 -12.20 4.81
C ASP A 32 9.73 -12.47 4.62
N SER A 33 10.58 -11.45 4.70
CA SER A 33 12.04 -11.56 4.55
C SER A 33 12.71 -12.56 5.51
N ALA A 34 12.04 -12.88 6.63
CA ALA A 34 12.46 -13.87 7.61
C ALA A 34 11.64 -15.18 7.58
N ALA A 35 10.52 -15.22 6.83
CA ALA A 35 9.61 -16.35 6.80
C ALA A 35 9.78 -17.15 5.52
N SER A 36 9.97 -18.46 5.66
CA SER A 36 9.99 -19.41 4.57
C SER A 36 8.78 -20.32 4.66
N ILE A 37 8.15 -20.64 3.52
CA ILE A 37 6.98 -21.51 3.46
C ILE A 37 7.39 -22.85 2.90
N LYS A 38 7.13 -23.93 3.63
CA LYS A 38 7.30 -25.30 3.13
C LYS A 38 6.12 -25.68 2.25
N ARG A 39 6.37 -26.26 1.08
CA ARG A 39 5.35 -26.70 0.14
C ARG A 39 5.70 -28.04 -0.48
N VAL A 40 4.69 -28.78 -0.89
CA VAL A 40 4.83 -30.04 -1.64
C VAL A 40 4.00 -29.96 -2.91
N ILE A 41 4.58 -30.43 -4.02
CA ILE A 41 3.89 -30.48 -5.30
C ILE A 41 3.18 -31.83 -5.41
N CYS A 42 1.88 -31.77 -5.71
CA CYS A 42 1.11 -32.97 -6.00
C CYS A 42 1.59 -33.59 -7.31
N THR A 43 1.96 -34.86 -7.29
CA THR A 43 2.47 -35.59 -8.47
C THR A 43 1.38 -35.88 -9.51
N GLN A 44 0.10 -35.76 -9.13
CA GLN A 44 -1.04 -36.01 -10.03
C GLN A 44 -1.48 -34.75 -10.77
N CYS A 45 -1.63 -33.62 -10.08
CA CYS A 45 -2.18 -32.39 -10.65
C CYS A 45 -1.18 -31.21 -10.69
N ASN A 46 0.05 -31.40 -10.22
CA ASN A 46 1.08 -30.35 -10.08
C ASN A 46 0.66 -29.16 -9.20
N GLN A 47 -0.37 -29.33 -8.37
CA GLN A 47 -0.79 -28.30 -7.43
C GLN A 47 0.25 -28.15 -6.31
N SER A 48 0.58 -26.90 -5.99
CA SER A 48 1.45 -26.57 -4.87
C SER A 48 0.64 -26.47 -3.58
N ASN A 49 0.88 -27.39 -2.65
CA ASN A 49 0.16 -27.47 -1.39
C ASN A 49 1.06 -26.93 -0.25
N PRO A 50 0.54 -26.06 0.63
CA PRO A 50 1.28 -25.62 1.81
C PRO A 50 1.44 -26.79 2.79
N VAL A 51 2.64 -26.95 3.34
CA VAL A 51 2.94 -27.94 4.38
C VAL A 51 3.02 -27.23 5.72
N THR A 52 2.24 -27.69 6.69
CA THR A 52 2.25 -27.20 8.07
C THR A 52 3.03 -28.17 8.97
N ASP A 53 3.34 -27.75 10.21
CA ASP A 53 4.06 -28.61 11.15
C ASP A 53 3.23 -29.85 11.55
N VAL A 54 1.90 -29.75 11.56
CA VAL A 54 1.00 -30.89 11.81
C VAL A 54 1.09 -31.93 10.70
N ASP A 55 1.23 -31.49 9.45
CA ASP A 55 1.37 -32.40 8.31
C ASP A 55 2.72 -33.14 8.35
N LEU A 56 3.77 -32.47 8.84
CA LEU A 56 5.08 -33.08 9.07
C LEU A 56 5.05 -34.09 10.22
N GLU A 57 4.24 -33.86 11.27
CA GLU A 57 4.04 -34.83 12.35
C GLU A 57 3.27 -36.07 11.86
N ASN A 58 2.25 -35.87 11.02
CA ASN A 58 1.47 -36.96 10.43
C ASN A 58 2.18 -37.66 9.26
N LEU A 59 3.25 -37.06 8.72
CA LEU A 59 3.97 -37.50 7.52
C LEU A 59 3.09 -37.66 6.27
N SER A 60 1.93 -37.01 6.24
CA SER A 60 0.98 -37.09 5.14
C SER A 60 0.20 -35.80 5.00
N LEU A 61 -0.09 -35.40 3.75
CA LEU A 61 -0.93 -34.25 3.41
C LEU A 61 -1.85 -34.61 2.24
N ASP A 62 -3.14 -34.29 2.34
CA ASP A 62 -4.04 -34.44 1.19
C ASP A 62 -3.98 -33.22 0.27
N CYS A 63 -3.89 -33.46 -1.04
CA CYS A 63 -3.85 -32.39 -2.02
C CYS A 63 -5.18 -31.62 -2.06
N SER A 64 -5.11 -30.30 -1.98
CA SER A 64 -6.30 -29.42 -1.94
C SER A 64 -7.16 -29.42 -3.20
N GLU A 65 -6.68 -29.98 -4.32
CA GLU A 65 -7.35 -29.93 -5.63
C GLU A 65 -7.91 -31.29 -6.06
N CYS A 66 -7.19 -32.38 -5.80
CA CYS A 66 -7.52 -33.72 -6.29
C CYS A 66 -7.60 -34.79 -5.20
N ASP A 67 -7.57 -34.38 -3.93
CA ASP A 67 -7.67 -35.24 -2.74
C ASP A 67 -6.69 -36.42 -2.70
N THR A 68 -5.61 -36.34 -3.48
CA THR A 68 -4.56 -37.35 -3.48
C THR A 68 -3.70 -37.18 -2.23
N THR A 69 -3.57 -38.24 -1.44
CA THR A 69 -2.67 -38.26 -0.27
C THR A 69 -1.20 -38.21 -0.72
N LEU A 70 -0.49 -37.22 -0.22
CA LEU A 70 0.92 -36.97 -0.47
C LEU A 70 1.73 -37.45 0.73
N ASP A 71 2.64 -38.37 0.46
CA ASP A 71 3.61 -38.84 1.45
C ASP A 71 4.69 -37.77 1.70
N LEU A 72 4.86 -37.38 2.97
CA LEU A 72 5.84 -36.40 3.44
C LEU A 72 7.01 -37.06 4.19
N THR A 73 7.12 -38.39 4.17
CA THR A 73 8.24 -39.13 4.79
C THR A 73 9.58 -38.75 4.17
N ASP A 74 9.58 -38.41 2.88
CA ASP A 74 10.76 -37.97 2.16
C ASP A 74 10.91 -36.43 2.20
N PRO A 75 11.93 -35.90 2.90
CA PRO A 75 12.15 -34.45 3.01
C PRO A 75 12.55 -33.81 1.67
N ASP A 76 13.10 -34.56 0.71
CA ASP A 76 13.52 -34.01 -0.58
C ASP A 76 12.32 -33.59 -1.45
N ARG A 77 11.12 -34.08 -1.13
CA ARG A 77 9.86 -33.68 -1.77
C ARG A 77 9.33 -32.34 -1.26
N ILE A 78 9.88 -31.83 -0.15
CA ILE A 78 9.40 -30.62 0.51
C ILE A 78 10.26 -29.43 0.06
N VAL A 79 9.66 -28.57 -0.75
CA VAL A 79 10.30 -27.36 -1.27
C VAL A 79 10.11 -26.21 -0.29
N THR A 80 11.20 -25.57 0.11
CA THR A 80 11.15 -24.39 0.98
C THR A 80 11.21 -23.12 0.15
N VAL A 81 10.11 -22.36 0.15
CA VAL A 81 9.96 -21.13 -0.61
C VAL A 81 10.28 -19.91 0.24
N SER A 82 11.24 -19.11 -0.22
CA SER A 82 11.65 -17.85 0.39
C SER A 82 11.95 -16.78 -0.66
N THR A 83 11.99 -15.51 -0.27
CA THR A 83 12.37 -14.39 -1.17
C THR A 83 13.80 -14.48 -1.69
N LYS A 84 14.67 -15.29 -1.07
CA LYS A 84 16.05 -15.52 -1.52
C LYS A 84 16.13 -16.50 -2.69
N ASN A 85 15.29 -17.53 -2.67
CA ASN A 85 15.32 -18.60 -3.67
C ASN A 85 14.31 -18.36 -4.81
N HIS A 86 13.38 -17.41 -4.64
CA HIS A 86 12.29 -17.17 -5.59
C HIS A 86 12.19 -15.68 -5.94
N PRO A 87 12.90 -15.23 -7.00
CA PRO A 87 12.85 -13.84 -7.43
C PRO A 87 11.43 -13.42 -7.88
N GLU A 88 10.60 -14.35 -8.33
CA GLU A 88 9.20 -14.08 -8.70
C GLU A 88 8.35 -13.64 -7.50
N VAL A 89 8.58 -14.22 -6.31
CA VAL A 89 7.89 -13.82 -5.08
C VAL A 89 8.29 -12.40 -4.69
N ALA A 90 9.58 -12.07 -4.80
CA ALA A 90 10.09 -10.72 -4.56
C ALA A 90 9.53 -9.69 -5.58
N GLN A 91 9.44 -10.07 -6.86
CA GLN A 91 8.85 -9.22 -7.89
C GLN A 91 7.36 -8.96 -7.64
N MET A 92 6.58 -9.99 -7.28
CA MET A 92 5.17 -9.82 -6.94
C MET A 92 4.96 -8.95 -5.69
N GLN A 93 5.81 -9.10 -4.67
CA GLN A 93 5.80 -8.21 -3.50
C GLN A 93 6.00 -6.74 -3.89
N TYR A 94 7.00 -6.47 -4.73
CA TYR A 94 7.29 -5.13 -5.21
C TYR A 94 6.11 -4.52 -5.98
N LEU A 95 5.55 -5.26 -6.94
CA LEU A 95 4.38 -4.82 -7.71
C LEU A 95 3.18 -4.53 -6.81
N HIS A 96 2.96 -5.34 -5.78
CA HIS A 96 1.87 -5.11 -4.85
C HIS A 96 2.09 -3.86 -4.00
N GLN A 97 3.30 -3.62 -3.48
CA GLN A 97 3.62 -2.39 -2.76
C GLN A 97 3.39 -1.14 -3.62
N LEU A 98 3.76 -1.21 -4.90
CA LEU A 98 3.44 -0.14 -5.86
C LEU A 98 1.93 0.05 -6.01
N GLN A 99 1.16 -1.02 -6.14
CA GLN A 99 -0.31 -0.94 -6.25
C GLN A 99 -0.95 -0.36 -4.98
N GLN A 100 -0.48 -0.75 -3.80
CA GLN A 100 -0.96 -0.18 -2.52
C GLN A 100 -0.67 1.32 -2.46
N ARG A 101 0.57 1.73 -2.78
CA ARG A 101 0.94 3.15 -2.84
C ARG A 101 0.07 3.93 -3.82
N GLN A 102 -0.23 3.36 -4.99
CA GLN A 102 -1.14 3.99 -5.95
C GLN A 102 -2.56 4.15 -5.39
N ARG A 103 -3.08 3.15 -4.66
CA ARG A 103 -4.39 3.26 -3.99
C ARG A 103 -4.40 4.31 -2.89
N GLU A 104 -3.35 4.38 -2.08
CA GLU A 104 -3.21 5.40 -1.03
C GLU A 104 -3.19 6.81 -1.63
N LEU A 105 -2.44 7.02 -2.71
CA LEU A 105 -2.41 8.29 -3.45
C LEU A 105 -3.78 8.62 -4.05
N ALA A 106 -4.50 7.64 -4.59
CA ALA A 106 -5.85 7.84 -5.13
C ALA A 106 -6.87 8.18 -4.03
N MET A 107 -6.78 7.54 -2.87
CA MET A 107 -7.63 7.84 -1.69
C MET A 107 -7.29 9.21 -1.09
N ALA A 108 -6.02 9.59 -1.04
CA ALA A 108 -5.57 10.92 -0.62
C ALA A 108 -6.08 12.02 -1.57
N ALA A 109 -6.14 11.75 -2.88
CA ALA A 109 -6.73 12.66 -3.86
C ALA A 109 -8.26 12.83 -3.69
N GLN A 110 -8.97 11.77 -3.26
CA GLN A 110 -10.40 11.85 -2.92
C GLN A 110 -10.67 12.55 -1.57
N GLY A 111 -9.69 12.59 -0.68
CA GLY A 111 -9.74 13.29 0.62
C GLY A 111 -9.53 14.80 0.54
N THR A 112 -9.25 15.36 -0.64
CA THR A 112 -9.28 16.81 -0.85
C THR A 112 -10.73 17.24 -1.07
N PRO A 113 -11.41 17.91 -0.11
CA PRO A 113 -12.59 18.67 -0.49
C PRO A 113 -12.14 19.65 -1.56
N LEU A 114 -12.88 19.68 -2.67
CA LEU A 114 -12.79 20.72 -3.69
C LEU A 114 -12.55 22.04 -2.96
N GLN A 115 -11.39 22.68 -3.21
CA GLN A 115 -11.19 24.07 -2.81
C GLN A 115 -12.46 24.82 -3.19
N PRO A 116 -13.09 25.58 -2.27
CA PRO A 116 -14.21 26.42 -2.64
C PRO A 116 -13.75 27.27 -3.82
N GLN A 117 -14.53 27.21 -4.91
CA GLN A 117 -14.30 27.98 -6.12
C GLN A 117 -13.82 29.37 -5.73
N ALA A 118 -12.65 29.76 -6.24
CA ALA A 118 -12.17 31.12 -6.07
C ALA A 118 -13.32 32.06 -6.46
N PRO A 119 -13.74 32.98 -5.57
CA PRO A 119 -14.83 33.89 -5.89
C PRO A 119 -14.46 34.63 -7.17
N SER A 120 -15.38 34.67 -8.13
CA SER A 120 -15.17 35.47 -9.33
C SER A 120 -14.93 36.93 -8.89
N TYR A 121 -14.10 37.65 -9.65
CA TYR A 121 -13.76 39.04 -9.37
C TYR A 121 -15.01 39.93 -9.17
N ALA A 122 -16.13 39.55 -9.81
CA ALA A 122 -17.44 40.18 -9.64
C ALA A 122 -18.02 40.02 -8.21
N GLN A 123 -17.93 38.82 -7.61
CA GLN A 123 -18.40 38.57 -6.24
C GLN A 123 -17.50 39.24 -5.19
N GLN A 124 -16.20 39.40 -5.46
CA GLN A 124 -15.29 40.16 -4.59
C GLN A 124 -15.59 41.67 -4.60
N LEU A 125 -15.99 42.22 -5.74
CA LEU A 125 -16.37 43.63 -5.86
C LEU A 125 -17.70 43.93 -5.15
N GLU A 126 -18.71 43.07 -5.28
CA GLU A 126 -19.99 43.26 -4.57
C GLU A 126 -19.85 43.13 -3.04
N ALA A 127 -18.99 42.22 -2.56
CA ALA A 127 -18.69 42.06 -1.13
C ALA A 127 -17.87 43.22 -0.56
N LEU A 128 -17.11 43.96 -1.38
CA LEU A 128 -16.43 45.19 -0.98
C LEU A 128 -17.39 46.39 -0.87
N MET A 129 -18.47 46.42 -1.67
CA MET A 129 -19.45 47.52 -1.63
C MET A 129 -20.54 47.35 -0.58
N THR A 130 -20.77 46.14 -0.09
CA THR A 130 -21.85 45.83 0.88
C THR A 130 -21.38 45.47 2.28
N ARG A 131 -20.07 45.54 2.57
CA ARG A 131 -19.58 45.32 3.94
C ARG A 131 -19.92 46.52 4.83
N PRO A 132 -20.69 46.34 5.91
CA PRO A 132 -20.77 47.36 6.96
C PRO A 132 -19.37 47.52 7.58
N LEU A 133 -18.99 48.79 7.81
CA LEU A 133 -17.70 49.14 8.40
C LEU A 133 -17.53 48.45 9.76
N PRO A 134 -16.35 47.87 10.05
CA PRO A 134 -16.11 47.24 11.34
C PRO A 134 -16.24 48.27 12.48
N SER A 135 -17.03 47.90 13.49
CA SER A 135 -17.36 48.71 14.68
C SER A 135 -16.16 49.04 15.59
N SER A 136 -14.94 48.75 15.18
CA SER A 136 -13.70 49.05 15.91
C SER A 136 -13.09 50.41 15.59
N LEU A 137 -13.69 51.19 14.67
CA LEU A 137 -13.30 52.59 14.41
C LEU A 137 -14.28 53.62 15.00
N SER A 138 -15.35 53.21 15.68
CA SER A 138 -16.29 54.15 16.31
C SER A 138 -15.72 54.88 17.54
N ASN A 139 -14.65 54.36 18.15
CA ASN A 139 -14.04 54.99 19.34
C ASN A 139 -12.89 55.96 19.03
N LEU A 140 -12.46 56.09 17.78
CA LEU A 140 -11.42 57.07 17.38
C LEU A 140 -11.99 58.34 16.73
N VAL A 141 -13.26 58.36 16.34
CA VAL A 141 -13.94 59.57 15.81
C VAL A 141 -14.81 60.26 16.88
N ALA A 142 -15.23 59.55 17.93
CA ALA A 142 -15.96 60.14 19.05
C ALA A 142 -15.08 60.89 20.08
N ALA A 143 -13.76 60.67 20.07
CA ALA A 143 -12.82 61.37 20.96
C ALA A 143 -12.34 62.74 20.42
N ALA A 144 -12.68 63.10 19.18
CA ALA A 144 -12.32 64.39 18.57
C ALA A 144 -13.47 65.42 18.56
N ALA A 145 -14.66 65.06 19.08
CA ALA A 145 -15.85 65.92 19.07
C ALA A 145 -16.39 66.29 20.47
N ALA A 146 -15.64 65.98 21.53
CA ALA A 146 -16.02 66.32 22.91
C ALA A 146 -14.84 66.96 23.67
N ALA A 147 -14.39 68.12 23.18
CA ALA A 147 -13.72 69.10 24.03
C ALA A 147 -14.51 70.42 23.94
N PRO A 148 -15.10 70.89 25.06
CA PRO A 148 -15.86 72.12 25.10
C PRO A 148 -14.95 73.34 24.90
N TYR A 149 -15.47 74.34 24.18
CA TYR A 149 -14.89 75.69 24.14
C TYR A 149 -14.60 76.20 25.56
N PRO A 150 -13.41 76.74 25.87
CA PRO A 150 -13.26 77.63 27.00
C PRO A 150 -13.92 78.99 26.69
N PRO A 151 -14.41 79.71 27.71
CA PRO A 151 -15.25 80.89 27.53
C PRO A 151 -14.46 82.09 26.99
N ARG A 152 -15.17 82.95 26.25
CA ARG A 152 -14.76 84.33 25.96
C ARG A 152 -14.64 85.10 27.27
N THR A 153 -13.43 85.49 27.66
CA THR A 153 -13.23 86.60 28.60
C THR A 153 -13.33 87.92 27.84
N CYS A 154 -14.26 88.76 28.25
CA CYS A 154 -14.22 90.19 28.00
C CYS A 154 -12.97 90.76 28.68
N LEU A 155 -12.14 91.47 27.92
CA LEU A 155 -11.25 92.47 28.48
C LEU A 155 -11.91 93.83 28.29
N TYR A 156 -11.96 94.56 29.40
CA TYR A 156 -12.22 95.99 29.49
C TYR A 156 -11.10 96.77 28.80
#